data_AF-A0A835LAI3-F1
#
_entry.id   AF-A0A835LAI3-F1
#
_cell.length_a   1.000
_cell.length_b   1.000
_cell.length_c   1.000
_cell.angle_alpha   90.00
_cell.angle_beta   90.00
_cell.angle_gamma   90.00
#
_symmetry.space_group_name_H-M   'P 1'
#
loop_
_entity.id
_entity.type
_entity.pdbx_description
1 polymer ?
#
loop_
_entity_poly.entity_id
_entity_poly.type
_entity_poly.pdbx_seq_one_letter_code
_entity_poly.pdbx_strand_id
1 'polypeptide(L)'
;MNLRFVGNLVGRYYNSQGQQTKFLKGLEAKAARGAQLLEKQKIEEAKLPSCNSRWSQHEGGEVWCDVGYPRLVQRPLEIALTGKMSRKCACFKEEQLGQPGLEAYTGCAYLSKACPV
;
A
#
# COMPACT_ATOMS: atom_id res chain seq x y z
N MET A 1 -20.39 -25.51 11.15
CA MET A 1 -21.34 -24.40 11.37
C MET A 1 -21.79 -23.92 10.00
N ASN A 2 -23.03 -24.17 9.58
CA ASN A 2 -23.53 -23.84 8.24
C ASN A 2 -24.35 -22.54 8.30
N LEU A 3 -23.85 -21.47 7.68
CA LEU A 3 -24.60 -20.23 7.49
C LEU A 3 -25.45 -20.36 6.21
N ARG A 4 -26.77 -20.41 6.38
CA ARG A 4 -27.74 -20.42 5.27
C ARG A 4 -28.20 -19.00 4.99
N PHE A 5 -28.12 -18.57 3.74
CA PHE A 5 -28.71 -17.30 3.30
C PHE A 5 -30.24 -17.36 3.41
N VAL A 6 -30.84 -16.41 4.14
CA VAL A 6 -32.30 -16.36 4.39
C VAL A 6 -32.97 -15.13 3.79
N GLY A 7 -32.24 -14.29 3.04
CA GLY A 7 -32.80 -13.13 2.33
C GLY A 7 -32.06 -11.83 2.59
N ASN A 8 -32.60 -10.75 2.02
CA ASN A 8 -32.04 -9.41 2.11
C ASN A 8 -32.85 -8.54 3.08
N LEU A 9 -32.16 -7.67 3.83
CA LEU A 9 -32.79 -6.73 4.75
C LEU A 9 -33.39 -5.55 3.97
N VAL A 10 -34.70 -5.34 4.11
CA VAL A 10 -35.39 -4.15 3.59
C VAL A 10 -34.86 -2.90 4.31
N GLY A 11 -34.34 -1.93 3.56
CA GLY A 11 -33.77 -0.71 4.09
C GLY A 11 -32.87 0.00 3.10
N ARG A 12 -31.73 0.51 3.58
CA ARG A 12 -30.83 1.38 2.79
C ARG A 12 -30.34 0.72 1.49
N TYR A 13 -30.11 -0.59 1.50
CA TYR A 13 -29.47 -1.31 0.40
C TYR A 13 -30.42 -2.16 -0.45
N TYR A 14 -31.53 -2.64 0.12
CA TYR A 14 -32.56 -3.40 -0.60
C TYR A 14 -33.95 -2.85 -0.29
N ASN A 15 -34.83 -2.76 -1.30
CA ASN A 15 -36.22 -2.33 -1.10
C ASN A 15 -37.13 -3.50 -0.67
N SER A 16 -38.42 -3.23 -0.45
CA SER A 16 -39.42 -4.24 -0.06
C SER A 16 -39.65 -5.33 -1.12
N GLN A 17 -39.24 -5.09 -2.37
CA GLN A 17 -39.26 -6.07 -3.47
C GLN A 17 -37.95 -6.90 -3.53
N GLY A 18 -37.02 -6.69 -2.60
CA GLY A 18 -35.72 -7.35 -2.57
C GLY A 18 -34.71 -6.82 -3.60
N GLN A 19 -35.04 -5.74 -4.30
CA GLN A 19 -34.17 -5.15 -5.33
C GLN A 19 -33.13 -4.21 -4.71
N GLN A 20 -31.93 -4.19 -5.29
CA GLN A 20 -30.87 -3.27 -4.88
C GLN A 20 -31.29 -1.80 -5.07
N THR A 21 -31.07 -0.98 -4.05
CA THR A 21 -31.27 0.47 -4.15
C THR A 21 -30.09 1.12 -4.88
N LYS A 22 -30.26 2.39 -5.29
CA LYS A 22 -29.15 3.22 -5.81
C LYS A 22 -27.97 3.34 -4.85
N PHE A 23 -28.21 3.21 -3.53
CA PHE A 23 -27.16 3.29 -2.53
C PHE A 23 -26.26 2.06 -2.56
N LEU A 24 -26.84 0.86 -2.68
CA LEU A 24 -26.06 -0.38 -2.80
C LEU A 24 -25.24 -0.37 -4.08
N LYS A 25 -25.85 -0.02 -5.22
CA LYS A 25 -25.14 0.09 -6.49
C LYS A 25 -23.96 1.07 -6.42
N GLY A 26 -24.16 2.23 -5.79
CA GLY A 26 -23.10 3.21 -5.58
C GLY A 26 -22.00 2.71 -4.64
N LEU A 27 -22.36 1.96 -3.60
CA LEU A 27 -21.41 1.35 -2.66
C LEU A 27 -20.56 0.28 -3.37
N GLU A 28 -21.20 -0.64 -4.10
CA GLU A 28 -20.55 -1.70 -4.86
C GLU A 28 -19.61 -1.13 -5.93
N ALA A 29 -20.03 -0.08 -6.64
CA ALA A 29 -19.18 0.60 -7.62
C ALA A 29 -17.93 1.22 -6.97
N LYS A 30 -18.07 1.84 -5.78
CA LYS A 30 -16.93 2.36 -5.03
C LYS A 30 -16.00 1.23 -4.55
N ALA A 31 -16.57 0.13 -4.05
CA ALA A 31 -15.80 -1.04 -3.62
C ALA A 31 -15.02 -1.67 -4.78
N ALA A 32 -15.66 -1.84 -5.94
CA ALA A 32 -15.03 -2.36 -7.15
C ALA A 32 -13.88 -1.46 -7.62
N ARG A 33 -14.08 -0.14 -7.64
CA ARG A 33 -13.03 0.82 -7.96
C ARG A 33 -11.87 0.76 -6.96
N GLY A 34 -12.16 0.64 -5.66
CA GLY A 34 -11.14 0.47 -4.63
C GLY A 34 -10.30 -0.80 -4.84
N ALA A 35 -10.94 -1.92 -5.17
CA ALA A 35 -10.25 -3.18 -5.48
C ALA A 35 -9.35 -3.06 -6.71
N GLN A 36 -9.81 -2.39 -7.78
CA GLN A 36 -9.01 -2.14 -8.98
C GLN A 36 -7.78 -1.27 -8.68
N LEU A 37 -7.95 -0.21 -7.89
CA LEU A 37 -6.84 0.67 -7.49
C LEU A 37 -5.83 -0.05 -6.61
N LEU A 38 -6.30 -0.89 -5.68
CA LEU A 38 -5.43 -1.70 -4.84
C LEU A 38 -4.60 -2.69 -5.66
N GLU A 39 -5.21 -3.34 -6.66
CA GLU A 39 -4.49 -4.25 -7.54
C GLU A 39 -3.44 -3.52 -8.39
N LYS A 40 -3.81 -2.37 -8.95
CA LYS A 40 -2.86 -1.52 -9.67
C LYS A 40 -1.69 -1.10 -8.78
N GLN A 41 -1.96 -0.73 -7.52
CA GLN A 41 -0.93 -0.37 -6.56
C GLN A 41 0.05 -1.53 -6.32
N LYS A 42 -0.46 -2.77 -6.12
CA LYS A 42 0.39 -3.95 -5.96
C LYS A 42 1.29 -4.20 -7.17
N ILE A 43 0.75 -4.08 -8.38
CA ILE A 43 1.49 -4.27 -9.63
C ILE A 43 2.62 -3.25 -9.76
N GLU A 44 2.33 -1.96 -9.54
CA GLU A 44 3.36 -0.91 -9.61
C GLU A 44 4.43 -1.08 -8.55
N GLU A 45 4.05 -1.50 -7.35
CA GLU A 45 4.99 -1.69 -6.25
C GLU A 45 5.84 -2.94 -6.38
N ALA A 46 5.35 -3.98 -7.05
CA ALA A 46 6.11 -5.19 -7.34
C ALA A 46 7.25 -4.93 -8.34
N LYS A 47 7.17 -3.85 -9.13
CA LYS A 47 8.27 -3.42 -10.02
C LYS A 47 9.48 -2.91 -9.24
N LEU A 48 9.29 -2.48 -7.99
CA LEU A 48 10.33 -1.94 -7.13
C LEU A 48 10.72 -2.99 -6.08
N PRO A 49 11.97 -3.50 -6.08
CA PRO A 49 12.43 -4.45 -5.09
C PRO A 49 12.24 -3.86 -3.69
N SER A 50 11.54 -4.58 -2.82
CA SER A 50 11.31 -4.12 -1.44
C SER A 50 12.57 -4.34 -0.60
N CYS A 51 12.80 -3.46 0.38
CA CYS A 51 13.88 -3.64 1.35
C CYS A 51 13.55 -4.77 2.32
N ASN A 52 14.58 -5.39 2.87
CA ASN A 52 14.46 -6.17 4.09
C ASN A 52 14.29 -5.22 5.29
N SER A 53 13.69 -5.72 6.37
CA SER A 53 13.51 -4.94 7.59
C SER A 53 13.53 -5.83 8.83
N ARG A 54 14.06 -5.30 9.93
CA ARG A 54 14.04 -5.93 11.24
C ARG A 54 13.78 -4.90 12.32
N TRP A 55 13.30 -5.36 13.47
CA TRP A 55 13.14 -4.54 14.65
C TRP A 55 13.53 -5.34 15.89
N SER A 56 14.23 -4.71 16.81
CA SER A 56 14.47 -5.24 18.14
C SER A 56 14.27 -4.14 19.20
N GLN A 57 13.99 -4.53 20.44
CA GLN A 57 13.79 -3.57 21.53
C GLN A 57 15.07 -2.77 21.83
N HIS A 58 16.25 -3.37 21.66
CA HIS A 58 17.54 -2.74 21.98
C HIS A 58 18.09 -1.89 20.84
N GLU A 59 17.94 -2.34 19.59
CA GLU A 59 18.56 -1.71 18.42
C GLU A 59 17.58 -0.81 17.64
N GLY A 60 16.28 -0.93 17.91
CA GLY A 60 15.25 -0.23 17.15
C GLY A 60 14.99 -0.89 15.78
N GLY A 61 14.48 -0.09 14.84
CA GLY A 61 14.19 -0.54 13.48
C GLY A 61 15.38 -0.36 12.55
N GLU A 62 15.60 -1.33 11.68
CA GLU A 62 16.60 -1.25 10.61
C GLU A 62 16.01 -1.79 9.30
N VAL A 63 16.38 -1.15 8.20
CA VAL A 63 16.11 -1.62 6.83
C VAL A 63 17.41 -1.82 6.08
N TRP A 64 17.46 -2.82 5.20
CA TRP A 64 18.63 -3.05 4.36
C TRP A 64 18.28 -3.63 2.99
N CYS A 65 19.25 -3.56 2.09
CA CYS A 65 19.19 -4.14 0.76
C CYS A 65 20.36 -5.10 0.55
N ASP A 66 20.07 -6.35 0.15
CA ASP A 66 21.14 -7.30 -0.20
C ASP A 66 21.87 -6.83 -1.48
N VAL A 67 21.12 -6.23 -2.40
CA VAL A 67 21.61 -5.61 -3.63
C VAL A 67 21.08 -4.17 -3.71
N GLY A 68 22.00 -3.21 -3.79
CA GLY A 68 21.68 -1.78 -3.90
C GLY A 68 21.59 -1.08 -2.54
N TYR A 69 20.87 0.04 -2.52
CA TYR A 69 20.78 0.95 -1.39
C TYR A 69 19.31 1.28 -1.08
N PRO A 70 18.88 1.25 0.19
CA PRO A 70 17.51 1.53 0.59
C PRO A 70 17.15 3.01 0.35
N ARG A 71 15.99 3.25 -0.26
CA ARG A 71 15.39 4.57 -0.45
C ARG A 71 13.91 4.56 -0.09
N LEU A 72 13.47 5.65 0.52
CA LEU A 72 12.08 5.97 0.73
C LEU A 72 11.49 6.51 -0.57
N VAL A 73 10.42 5.86 -1.03
CA VAL A 73 9.65 6.26 -2.21
C VAL A 73 8.21 6.50 -1.83
N GLN A 74 7.60 7.53 -2.40
CA GLN A 74 6.19 7.83 -2.17
C GLN A 74 5.28 6.74 -2.76
N ARG A 75 4.07 6.59 -2.20
CA ARG A 75 3.02 5.71 -2.74
C ARG A 75 1.83 6.54 -3.24
N PRO A 76 1.91 7.18 -4.42
CA PRO A 76 0.87 8.11 -4.88
C PRO A 76 -0.50 7.47 -5.06
N LEU A 77 -0.54 6.20 -5.49
CA LEU A 77 -1.79 5.47 -5.69
C LEU A 77 -2.55 5.22 -4.37
N GLU A 78 -1.84 5.19 -3.24
CA GLU A 78 -2.45 4.99 -1.93
C GLU A 78 -3.32 6.19 -1.52
N ILE A 79 -3.00 7.40 -1.98
CA ILE A 79 -3.82 8.59 -1.70
C ILE A 79 -5.24 8.41 -2.23
N ALA A 80 -5.39 7.80 -3.42
CA ALA A 80 -6.70 7.56 -4.00
C ALA A 80 -7.54 6.55 -3.18
N LEU A 81 -6.90 5.75 -2.33
CA LEU A 81 -7.54 4.75 -1.47
C LEU A 81 -7.79 5.27 -0.06
N THR A 82 -6.80 5.93 0.54
CA THR A 82 -6.80 6.27 1.98
C THR A 82 -6.90 7.77 2.26
N GLY A 83 -6.71 8.61 1.23
CA GLY A 83 -6.60 10.06 1.37
C GLY A 83 -5.28 10.51 2.01
N LYS A 84 -4.33 9.61 2.25
CA LYS A 84 -3.05 9.90 2.90
C LYS A 84 -1.89 9.54 1.99
N MET A 85 -0.85 10.37 2.00
CA MET A 85 0.43 10.02 1.37
C MET A 85 1.25 9.20 2.35
N SER A 86 1.74 8.06 1.89
CA SER A 86 2.68 7.23 2.64
C SER A 86 3.96 7.04 1.84
N ARG A 87 5.00 6.50 2.49
CA ARG A 87 6.28 6.13 1.87
C ARG A 87 6.53 4.64 2.12
N LYS A 88 7.21 3.97 1.18
CA LYS A 88 7.77 2.61 1.37
C LYS A 88 9.25 2.61 1.10
N CYS A 89 9.95 1.61 1.64
CA CYS A 89 11.33 1.34 1.25
C CYS A 89 11.38 0.56 -0.08
N ALA A 90 12.31 0.92 -0.95
CA ALA A 90 12.73 0.11 -2.08
C ALA A 90 14.25 0.18 -2.31
N CYS A 91 14.81 -0.88 -2.89
CA CYS A 91 16.24 -0.99 -3.18
C CYS A 91 16.56 -0.47 -4.57
N PHE A 92 17.55 0.42 -4.67
CA PHE A 92 18.01 1.02 -5.92
C PHE A 92 19.50 0.79 -6.12
N LYS A 93 19.92 0.62 -7.37
CA LYS A 93 21.34 0.60 -7.75
C LYS A 93 21.93 2.00 -7.66
N GLU A 94 23.25 2.10 -7.62
CA GLU A 94 23.96 3.37 -7.45
C GLU A 94 23.61 4.37 -8.56
N GLU A 95 23.58 3.88 -9.80
CA GLU A 95 23.25 4.67 -10.99
C GLU A 95 21.83 5.26 -10.95
N GLN A 96 20.94 4.68 -10.15
CA GLN A 96 19.55 5.09 -10.02
C GLN A 96 19.32 6.11 -8.89
N LEU A 97 20.29 6.29 -7.98
CA LEU A 97 20.11 7.11 -6.78
C LEU A 97 19.90 8.60 -7.07
N GLY A 98 20.33 9.08 -8.24
CA GLY A 98 20.11 10.46 -8.69
C GLY A 98 18.69 10.75 -9.20
N GLN A 99 17.80 9.75 -9.23
CA GLN A 99 16.43 9.95 -9.67
C GLN A 99 15.63 10.81 -8.66
N PRO A 100 14.75 11.70 -9.14
CA PRO A 100 13.91 12.51 -8.26
C PRO A 100 12.93 11.63 -7.49
N GLY A 101 12.60 12.02 -6.25
CA GLY A 101 11.63 11.32 -5.40
C GLY A 101 12.20 10.13 -4.63
N LEU A 102 13.52 9.93 -4.67
CA LEU A 102 14.23 8.98 -3.80
C LEU A 102 14.77 9.73 -2.57
N GLU A 103 14.26 9.39 -1.39
CA GLU A 103 14.71 9.98 -0.13
C GLU A 103 15.57 8.96 0.65
N ALA A 104 16.68 9.42 1.25
CA ALA A 104 17.46 8.59 2.18
C ALA A 104 16.82 8.65 3.59
N TYR A 105 17.04 7.61 4.39
CA TYR A 105 16.64 7.61 5.79
C TYR A 105 17.42 8.64 6.59
N THR A 106 16.78 9.26 7.59
CA THR A 106 17.44 10.19 8.50
C THR A 106 18.58 9.50 9.23
N GLY A 107 19.76 10.12 9.26
CA GLY A 107 20.96 9.54 9.88
C GLY A 107 21.64 8.45 9.04
N CYS A 108 21.16 8.19 7.83
CA CYS A 108 21.77 7.20 6.94
C CYS A 108 22.71 7.86 5.92
N ALA A 109 23.92 7.32 5.78
CA ALA A 109 24.84 7.75 4.74
C ALA A 109 24.28 7.43 3.34
N TYR A 110 24.60 8.27 2.35
CA TYR A 110 24.04 8.15 1.00
C TYR A 110 24.29 6.76 0.38
N LEU A 111 25.48 6.18 0.54
CA LEU A 111 25.83 4.84 0.05
C LEU A 111 25.74 3.75 1.12
N SER A 112 24.92 3.94 2.17
CA SER A 112 24.73 2.89 3.16
C SER A 112 23.79 1.80 2.64
N LYS A 113 24.13 0.54 2.87
CA LYS A 113 23.29 -0.62 2.51
C LYS A 113 22.28 -0.98 3.60
N ALA A 114 22.46 -0.47 4.81
CA ALA A 114 21.56 -0.61 5.94
C ALA A 114 21.33 0.76 6.58
N CYS A 115 20.09 1.04 6.97
CA CYS A 115 19.68 2.31 7.56
C CYS A 115 18.80 2.10 8.80
N PRO A 116 18.96 2.92 9.84
CA PRO A 116 17.99 2.97 10.93
C PRO A 116 16.64 3.53 10.43
N VAL A 117 15.56 3.12 11.08
CA VAL A 117 14.18 3.57 10.82
C VAL A 117 13.69 4.48 11.94
#